data_AF-A0AAU6AMA0-F1
#
_entry.id   AF-A0AAU6AMA0-F1
#
_cell.length_a   1.000
_cell.length_b   1.000
_cell.length_c   1.000
_cell.angle_alpha   90.00
_cell.angle_beta   90.00
_cell.angle_gamma   90.00
#
_symmetry.space_group_name_H-M   'P 1'
#
loop_
_entity.id
_entity.type
_entity.pdbx_description
1 polymer ?
#
loop_
_entity_poly.entity_id
_entity_poly.type
_entity_poly.pdbx_seq_one_letter_code
_entity_poly.pdbx_strand_id
1 'polypeptide(L)'
;MSSKAERTVVLAANLREFHAWCRANGRSPRDKRLMYAVGPHTLRGVTGARIVRHGDWRDRPDWAELADAAAVIEDHDERELEAVGAIA
;
A
#
# COMPACT_ATOMS: atom_id res chain seq x y z
N MET A 1 13.31 -2.48 17.04
CA MET A 1 13.59 -3.23 15.79
C MET A 1 12.33 -3.22 14.95
N SER A 2 12.44 -2.84 13.68
CA SER A 2 11.37 -2.42 12.75
C SER A 2 10.02 -3.13 12.90
N SER A 3 8.98 -2.37 13.26
CA SER A 3 7.58 -2.74 13.08
C SER A 3 7.37 -3.00 11.60
N LYS A 4 7.28 -4.29 11.27
CA LYS A 4 7.30 -4.78 9.91
C LYS A 4 5.91 -4.53 9.34
N ALA A 5 5.77 -3.58 8.42
CA ALA A 5 4.64 -3.59 7.51
C ALA A 5 4.60 -4.97 6.82
N GLU A 6 3.70 -5.85 7.29
CA GLU A 6 3.68 -7.25 6.84
C GLU A 6 3.16 -7.36 5.41
N ARG A 7 2.45 -6.33 4.96
CA ARG A 7 1.93 -6.20 3.60
C ARG A 7 2.39 -4.90 2.97
N THR A 8 2.61 -4.92 1.66
CA THR A 8 2.88 -3.74 0.85
C THR A 8 1.79 -3.64 -0.21
N VAL A 9 1.09 -2.52 -0.22
CA VAL A 9 0.10 -2.17 -1.22
C VAL A 9 0.76 -1.28 -2.24
N VAL A 10 0.66 -1.64 -3.51
CA VAL A 10 1.22 -0.88 -4.62
C VAL A 10 0.07 -0.23 -5.39
N LEU A 11 0.05 1.10 -5.35
CA LEU A 11 -0.76 1.95 -6.20
C LEU A 11 0.00 2.16 -7.51
N ALA A 12 -0.52 1.61 -8.60
CA ALA A 12 0.00 1.76 -9.96
C ALA A 12 -1.17 2.00 -10.92
N ALA A 13 -0.91 2.58 -12.09
CA ALA A 13 -1.99 2.90 -13.04
C ALA A 13 -2.67 1.65 -13.60
N ASN A 14 -1.91 0.56 -13.74
CA ASN A 14 -2.35 -0.69 -14.32
C ASN A 14 -1.48 -1.86 -13.86
N LEU A 15 -1.88 -3.08 -14.21
CA LEU A 15 -1.17 -4.31 -13.84
C LEU A 15 0.26 -4.38 -14.44
N ARG A 16 0.49 -3.76 -15.61
CA ARG A 16 1.80 -3.74 -16.26
C ARG A 16 2.81 -2.95 -15.44
N GLU A 17 2.43 -1.78 -14.94
CA GLU A 17 3.25 -0.98 -14.04
C GLU A 17 3.48 -1.67 -12.69
N PHE A 18 2.47 -2.33 -12.13
CA PHE A 18 2.67 -3.15 -10.95
C PHE A 18 3.72 -4.24 -11.18
N HIS A 19 3.65 -4.97 -12.30
CA HIS A 19 4.66 -5.97 -12.64
C HIS A 19 6.05 -5.35 -12.88
N ALA A 20 6.12 -4.15 -13.46
CA ALA A 20 7.37 -3.42 -13.64
C ALA A 20 7.99 -3.07 -12.27
N TRP A 21 7.19 -2.56 -11.33
CA TRP A 21 7.62 -2.30 -9.97
C TRP A 21 8.11 -3.57 -9.27
N CYS A 22 7.37 -4.69 -9.38
CA CYS A 22 7.79 -5.97 -8.80
C CYS A 22 9.17 -6.38 -9.32
N ARG A 23 9.38 -6.33 -10.64
CA ARG A 23 10.67 -6.67 -11.26
C ARG A 23 11.80 -5.76 -10.78
N ALA A 24 11.57 -4.45 -10.75
CA ALA A 24 12.57 -3.47 -10.31
C ALA A 24 12.99 -3.67 -8.84
N ASN A 25 12.10 -4.21 -8.01
CA ASN A 25 12.35 -4.44 -6.58
C ASN A 25 12.70 -5.90 -6.25
N GLY A 26 12.96 -6.75 -7.27
CA GLY A 26 13.28 -8.17 -7.05
C GLY A 26 12.15 -8.97 -6.39
N ARG A 27 10.91 -8.53 -6.56
CA ARG A 27 9.72 -9.14 -5.95
C ARG A 27 8.94 -9.97 -6.96
N SER A 28 8.28 -11.02 -6.47
CA SER A 28 7.32 -11.79 -7.25
C SER A 28 5.94 -11.11 -7.21
N PRO A 29 5.26 -10.90 -8.35
CA PRO A 29 3.87 -10.44 -8.37
C PRO A 29 2.88 -11.39 -7.65
N ARG A 30 3.29 -12.63 -7.38
CA ARG A 30 2.52 -13.64 -6.63
C ARG A 30 2.86 -13.68 -5.14
N ASP A 31 3.71 -12.78 -4.65
CA ASP A 31 4.02 -12.68 -3.23
C ASP A 31 2.74 -12.32 -2.46
N LYS A 32 2.35 -13.14 -1.48
CA LYS A 32 1.16 -12.93 -0.64
C LYS A 32 1.26 -11.68 0.24
N ARG A 33 2.46 -11.12 0.39
CA ARG A 33 2.70 -9.85 1.09
C ARG A 33 2.55 -8.64 0.18
N LEU A 34 2.38 -8.83 -1.12
CA LEU A 34 2.17 -7.76 -2.09
C LEU A 34 0.72 -7.74 -2.54
N MET A 35 0.17 -6.53 -2.61
CA MET A 35 -1.16 -6.30 -3.14
C MET A 35 -1.11 -5.19 -4.18
N TYR A 36 -1.60 -5.48 -5.38
CA TYR A 36 -1.94 -4.45 -6.35
C TYR A 36 -3.32 -3.89 -6.02
N ALA A 37 -3.43 -2.58 -5.81
CA ALA A 37 -4.71 -1.95 -5.56
C ALA A 37 -5.47 -1.81 -6.88
N VAL A 38 -6.35 -2.77 -7.21
CA VAL A 38 -7.16 -2.70 -8.44
C VAL A 38 -8.20 -1.57 -8.35
N GLY A 39 -8.57 -1.14 -7.15
CA GLY A 39 -9.41 0.03 -6.90
C GLY A 39 -9.60 0.31 -5.40
N PRO A 40 -10.30 1.39 -5.01
CA PRO A 40 -10.46 1.81 -3.61
C PRO A 40 -11.05 0.73 -2.72
N HIS A 41 -11.98 -0.08 -3.24
CA HIS A 41 -12.60 -1.18 -2.51
C HIS A 41 -11.59 -2.25 -2.06
N THR A 42 -10.47 -2.42 -2.76
CA THR A 42 -9.41 -3.38 -2.37
C THR A 42 -8.64 -2.95 -1.13
N LEU A 43 -8.71 -1.67 -0.75
CA LEU A 43 -8.05 -1.10 0.41
C LEU A 43 -8.91 -1.18 1.68
N ARG A 44 -10.20 -1.53 1.56
CA ARG A 44 -11.11 -1.62 2.70
C ARG A 44 -10.65 -2.73 3.67
N GLY A 45 -10.49 -2.36 4.94
CA GLY A 45 -10.09 -3.29 6.00
C GLY A 45 -8.62 -3.71 5.94
N VAL A 46 -7.82 -3.08 5.07
CA VAL A 46 -6.37 -3.22 5.12
C VAL A 46 -5.83 -2.34 6.25
N THR A 47 -5.01 -2.91 7.12
CA THR A 47 -4.29 -2.21 8.20
C THR A 47 -2.84 -2.67 8.24
N GLY A 48 -1.95 -1.88 8.84
CA GLY A 48 -0.52 -2.21 9.01
C GLY A 48 0.22 -2.50 7.70
N ALA A 49 -0.21 -1.85 6.61
CA ALA A 49 0.33 -2.06 5.28
C ALA A 49 1.12 -0.85 4.80
N ARG A 50 2.28 -1.08 4.20
CA ARG A 50 3.06 -0.03 3.54
C ARG A 50 2.42 0.33 2.22
N ILE A 51 2.06 1.59 2.04
CA ILE A 51 1.62 2.12 0.75
C ILE A 51 2.82 2.49 -0.11
N VAL A 52 2.83 2.04 -1.36
CA VAL A 52 3.81 2.41 -2.38
C VAL A 52 3.08 2.99 -3.57
N ARG A 53 3.40 4.24 -3.89
CA ARG A 53 2.92 4.95 -5.07
C ARG A 53 3.95 4.76 -6.18
N HIS A 54 3.57 4.17 -7.31
CA HIS A 54 4.48 3.87 -8.43
C HIS A 54 3.90 4.30 -9.78
N GLY A 55 4.78 4.79 -10.65
CA GLY A 55 4.41 5.18 -12.02
C GLY A 55 3.31 6.23 -12.03
N ASP A 56 2.41 6.09 -12.99
CA ASP A 56 1.37 7.07 -13.28
C ASP A 56 0.09 6.75 -12.50
N TRP A 57 0.21 6.31 -11.24
CA TRP A 57 -0.93 5.91 -10.41
C TRP A 57 -2.02 7.00 -10.26
N ARG A 58 -1.67 8.27 -10.49
CA ARG A 58 -2.60 9.42 -10.52
C ARG A 58 -3.39 9.55 -11.82
N ASP A 59 -2.99 8.89 -12.90
CA ASP A 59 -3.71 8.94 -14.19
C ASP A 59 -4.97 8.07 -14.19
N ARG A 60 -5.16 7.30 -13.12
CA ARG A 60 -6.37 6.49 -12.95
C ARG A 60 -7.60 7.37 -12.71
N PRO A 61 -8.77 7.01 -13.22
CA PRO A 61 -9.99 7.76 -12.96
C PRO A 61 -10.39 7.78 -11.46
N ASP A 62 -10.01 6.75 -10.70
CA ASP A 62 -10.31 6.55 -9.28
C ASP A 62 -9.16 6.98 -8.35
N TRP A 63 -8.21 7.80 -8.84
CA TRP A 63 -7.00 8.15 -8.08
C TRP A 63 -7.31 8.85 -6.75
N ALA A 64 -8.34 9.70 -6.71
CA ALA A 64 -8.71 10.47 -5.52
C ALA A 64 -9.22 9.54 -4.41
N GLU A 65 -10.16 8.65 -4.76
CA GLU A 65 -10.70 7.66 -3.82
C GLU A 65 -9.61 6.67 -3.33
N LEU A 66 -8.64 6.33 -4.19
CA LEU A 66 -7.48 5.54 -3.78
C LEU A 66 -6.56 6.30 -2.83
N ALA A 67 -6.36 7.59 -3.06
CA ALA A 67 -5.54 8.44 -2.18
C ALA A 67 -6.18 8.55 -0.79
N ASP A 68 -7.50 8.76 -0.73
CA ASP A 68 -8.24 8.84 0.53
C ASP A 68 -8.17 7.52 1.30
N ALA A 69 -8.42 6.39 0.62
CA ALA A 69 -8.35 5.08 1.25
C ALA A 69 -6.91 4.72 1.69
N ALA A 70 -5.89 5.13 0.94
CA ALA A 70 -4.49 4.96 1.33
C ALA A 70 -4.13 5.80 2.56
N ALA A 71 -4.62 7.03 2.64
CA ALA A 71 -4.39 7.92 3.78
C ALA A 71 -4.93 7.33 5.09
N VAL A 72 -6.10 6.67 5.04
CA VAL A 72 -6.66 5.95 6.21
C VAL A 72 -5.74 4.84 6.70
N ILE A 73 -5.09 4.10 5.78
CA ILE A 73 -4.16 3.03 6.13
C ILE A 73 -2.88 3.61 6.76
N GLU A 74 -2.37 4.70 6.19
CA GLU A 74 -1.17 5.39 6.68
C GLU A 74 -1.39 6.02 8.07
N ASP A 75 -2.56 6.65 8.32
CA ASP A 75 -2.95 7.20 9.64
C ASP A 75 -3.06 6.11 10.71
N HIS A 76 -3.64 4.96 10.36
CA HIS A 76 -3.76 3.84 11.30
C HIS A 76 -2.39 3.29 11.73
N ASP A 77 -1.43 3.22 10.80
CA ASP A 77 -0.06 2.76 11.09
C ASP A 77 0.63 3.73 12.08
N GLU A 78 0.48 5.04 11.89
CA GLU A 78 1.02 6.06 12.80
C GLU A 78 0.44 5.94 14.20
N ARG A 79 -0.88 5.80 14.32
CA ARG A 79 -1.56 5.68 15.62
C ARG A 79 -1.19 4.39 16.36
N GLU A 80 -0.99 3.28 15.64
CA GLU A 80 -0.50 2.04 16.26
C GLU A 80 0.94 2.19 16.77
N LEU A 81 1.80 2.90 16.03
CA LEU A 81 3.17 3.18 16.46
C LEU A 81 3.21 4.08 17.70
N GLU A 82 2.37 5.12 17.76
CA GLU A 82 2.23 5.97 18.95
C GLU A 82 1.73 5.19 20.16
N ALA A 83 0.70 4.35 19.98
CA ALA A 83 0.15 3.54 21.07
C ALA A 83 1.18 2.54 21.61
N VAL A 84 1.98 1.89 20.75
CA VAL A 84 3.05 0.98 21.18
C VAL A 84 4.20 1.74 21.85
N GLY A 85 4.54 2.94 21.36
CA GLY A 85 5.58 3.80 21.93
C GLY A 85 5.20 4.42 23.28
N ALA A 86 3.92 4.70 23.52
CA ALA A 86 3.42 5.24 24.79
C ALA A 86 3.36 4.21 25.93
N ILE A 87 3.47 2.92 25.61
CA ILE A 87 3.45 1.81 26.59
C ILE A 87 4.87 1.34 26.96
N ALA A 88 5.92 1.91 26.33
CA ALA A 88 7.34 1.59 26.56
C ALA A 88 8.01 2.57 27.53
#